data_AF-A0A7W0TSF9-F1
#
_entry.id   AF-A0A7W0TSF9-F1
#
_cell.length_a   1.000
_cell.length_b   1.000
_cell.length_c   1.000
_cell.angle_alpha   90.00
_cell.angle_beta   90.00
_cell.angle_gamma   90.00
#
_symmetry.space_group_name_H-M   'P 1'
#
loop_
_entity.id
_entity.type
_entity.pdbx_description
1 polymer ?
#
loop_
_entity_poly.entity_id
_entity_poly.type
_entity_poly.pdbx_seq_one_letter_code
_entity_poly.pdbx_strand_id
1 'polypeptide(L)' 'MLAAGTLALSAVLVLIGVVLLVKTARLGGGLGYVLGGLFVAAGSLRLYLFRRI' A
#
# COMPACT_ATOMS: atom_id res chain seq x y z
N MET A 1 -11.19 19.57 5.17
CA MET A 1 -11.27 18.30 5.94
C MET A 1 -11.13 17.03 5.11
N LEU A 2 -11.51 16.98 3.82
CA LEU A 2 -11.40 15.73 3.02
C LEU A 2 -9.96 15.24 2.75
N ALA A 3 -8.99 16.14 2.57
CA ALA A 3 -7.61 15.79 2.20
C ALA A 3 -6.87 14.96 3.26
N ALA A 4 -7.09 15.23 4.54
CA ALA A 4 -6.43 14.50 5.64
C ALA A 4 -6.89 13.03 5.70
N GLY A 5 -8.18 12.78 5.50
CA GLY A 5 -8.72 11.41 5.45
C GLY A 5 -8.20 10.61 4.25
N THR A 6 -7.96 11.30 3.12
CA THR A 6 -7.40 10.65 1.92
C THR A 6 -5.95 10.23 2.13
N LEU A 7 -5.15 11.10 2.77
CA LEU A 7 -3.75 10.80 3.10
C LEU A 7 -3.64 9.67 4.13
N ALA A 8 -4.48 9.69 5.16
CA ALA A 8 -4.50 8.63 6.18
C ALA A 8 -4.84 7.27 5.57
N LEU A 9 -5.85 7.20 4.70
CA LEU A 9 -6.23 5.95 4.02
C LEU A 9 -5.11 5.43 3.11
N SER A 10 -4.45 6.32 2.36
CA SER A 10 -3.30 5.94 1.53
C SER A 10 -2.12 5.41 2.35
N ALA A 11 -1.80 6.05 3.48
CA ALA A 11 -0.74 5.58 4.38
C ALA A 11 -1.06 4.19 4.96
N VAL A 12 -2.30 3.95 5.35
CA VAL A 12 -2.76 2.64 5.85
C VAL A 12 -2.66 1.56 4.77
N LEU A 13 -3.05 1.86 3.53
CA LEU A 13 -2.91 0.91 2.41
C LEU A 13 -1.44 0.51 2.18
N VAL A 14 -0.53 1.49 2.20
CA VAL A 14 0.91 1.23 2.02
C VAL A 14 1.45 0.36 3.16
N LEU A 15 1.12 0.69 4.41
CA LEU A 15 1.53 -0.08 5.59
C LEU A 15 1.05 -1.54 5.52
N ILE A 16 -0.22 -1.76 5.18
CA ILE A 16 -0.79 -3.10 5.04
C ILE A 16 -0.05 -3.89 3.94
N GLY A 17 0.21 -3.25 2.79
CA GLY A 17 0.96 -3.87 1.70
C GLY A 17 2.38 -4.28 2.10
N VAL A 18 3.10 -3.41 2.83
CA VAL A 18 4.46 -3.70 3.33
C VAL A 18 4.44 -4.84 4.36
N VAL A 19 3.49 -4.83 5.30
CA VAL A 19 3.36 -5.90 6.29
C VAL A 19 3.10 -7.24 5.61
N LEU A 20 2.23 -7.26 4.60
CA LEU A 20 1.99 -8.46 3.78
C LEU A 20 3.28 -8.93 3.11
N LEU A 21 4.02 -8.05 2.44
CA LEU A 21 5.30 -8.40 1.80
C LEU A 21 6.28 -9.03 2.80
N VAL A 22 6.48 -8.40 3.96
CA VAL A 22 7.41 -8.89 5.00
C VAL A 22 6.97 -10.23 5.56
N LYS A 23 5.68 -10.40 5.87
CA LYS A 23 5.16 -11.65 6.41
C LYS A 23 5.28 -12.78 5.39
N THR A 24 5.04 -12.49 4.12
CA THR A 24 5.14 -13.47 3.03
C THR A 24 6.58 -13.85 2.72
N ALA A 25 7.51 -12.88 2.77
CA ALA A 25 8.94 -13.12 2.67
C ALA A 25 9.46 -14.04 3.78
N ARG A 26 8.94 -13.90 5.01
CA ARG A 26 9.30 -14.78 6.14
C ARG A 26 8.69 -16.18 6.06
N LEU A 27 7.46 -16.30 5.54
CA LEU A 27 6.72 -17.56 5.48
C LEU A 27 6.97 -18.37 4.19
N GLY A 28 7.65 -17.80 3.20
CA GLY A 28 8.01 -18.50 1.96
C GLY A 28 6.82 -18.76 1.02
N GLY A 29 5.83 -17.86 0.98
CA GLY A 29 4.65 -17.97 0.10
C GLY A 29 4.70 -17.03 -1.12
N GLY A 30 4.09 -17.40 -2.25
CA GLY A 30 4.07 -16.56 -3.46
C GLY A 30 2.96 -15.50 -3.49
N LEU A 31 1.76 -15.85 -3.02
CA LEU A 31 0.57 -15.01 -3.18
C LEU A 31 0.64 -13.66 -2.46
N GLY A 32 1.32 -13.59 -1.32
CA GLY A 32 1.45 -12.35 -0.57
C GLY A 32 2.43 -11.34 -1.17
N TYR A 33 3.31 -11.76 -2.08
CA TYR A 33 4.09 -10.82 -2.91
C TYR A 33 3.21 -10.11 -3.93
N VAL A 34 2.30 -10.85 -4.56
CA VAL A 34 1.36 -10.30 -5.56
C VAL A 34 0.38 -9.34 -4.88
N LEU A 35 -0.26 -9.78 -3.80
CA LEU A 35 -1.21 -8.96 -3.03
C LEU A 35 -0.53 -7.76 -2.35
N GLY A 36 0.64 -7.96 -1.75
CA GLY A 36 1.40 -6.88 -1.12
C GLY A 36 1.91 -5.85 -2.13
N GLY A 37 2.40 -6.30 -3.28
CA GLY A 37 2.79 -5.44 -4.40
C GLY A 37 1.61 -4.61 -4.93
N LEU A 38 0.44 -5.23 -5.13
CA LEU A 38 -0.78 -4.52 -5.55
C LEU A 38 -1.21 -3.45 -4.55
N PHE A 39 -1.17 -3.74 -3.25
CA PHE A 39 -1.51 -2.76 -2.20
C PHE A 39 -0.53 -1.60 -2.14
N VAL A 40 0.78 -1.87 -2.22
CA VAL A 40 1.82 -0.82 -2.26
C VAL A 40 1.68 0.02 -3.53
N ALA A 41 1.47 -0.61 -4.69
CA ALA A 41 1.28 0.09 -5.96
C ALA A 41 0.04 0.99 -5.93
N ALA A 42 -1.10 0.48 -5.45
CA ALA A 42 -2.34 1.25 -5.34
C ALA A 42 -2.21 2.45 -4.40
N GLY A 43 -1.60 2.27 -3.22
CA GLY A 43 -1.35 3.34 -2.26
C GLY A 43 -0.38 4.40 -2.79
N SER A 44 0.72 3.96 -3.42
CA SER A 44 1.74 4.85 -3.99
C SER A 44 1.23 5.61 -5.21
N LEU A 45 0.49 4.95 -6.10
CA LEU A 45 -0.12 5.57 -7.27
C LEU A 45 -1.13 6.64 -6.87
N ARG A 46 -1.94 6.38 -5.84
CA ARG A 46 -2.90 7.35 -5.31
C ARG A 46 -2.21 8.58 -4.69
N LEU A 47 -1.11 8.39 -3.96
CA LEU A 47 -0.29 9.50 -3.44
C LEU A 47 0.37 10.29 -4.58
N TYR A 48 0.83 9.61 -5.63
CA TYR A 48 1.41 10.25 -6.80
C TYR A 48 0.39 11.10 -7.56
N LEU A 49 -0.83 10.60 -7.76
CA LEU A 49 -1.93 11.35 -8.37
C LEU A 49 -2.36 12.54 -7.51
N PHE A 50 -2.46 12.37 -6.19
CA PHE A 50 -2.77 13.47 -5.27
C PHE A 50 -1.70 14.58 -5.29
N ARG A 51 -0.43 14.23 -5.50
CA ARG A 51 0.66 15.20 -5.61
C ARG A 51 0.67 15.95 -6.96
N ARG A 52 0.02 15.40 -7.98
CA ARG A 52 -0.01 15.95 -9.35
C ARG A 52 -1.24 16.82 -9.64
N ILE A 53 -2.25 16.79 -8.76
CA ILE A 53 -3.44 17.65 -8.77
C ILE A 53 -3.13 18.88 -7.93
#